data_AF-A0A419DIG3-F1
#
_entry.id   AF-A0A419DIG3-F1
#
_cell.length_a   1.000
_cell.length_b   1.000
_cell.length_c   1.000
_cell.angle_alpha   90.00
_cell.angle_beta   90.00
_cell.angle_gamma   90.00
#
_symmetry.space_group_name_H-M   'P 1'
#
loop_
_entity.id
_entity.type
_entity.pdbx_description
1 polymer ?
#
loop_
_entity_poly.entity_id
_entity_poly.type
_entity_poly.pdbx_seq_one_letter_code
_entity_poly.pdbx_strand_id
1 'polypeptide(L)'
;MIAFISTLVIGLVLGYLGQRSRFCAVGGFRDFFLIRDARLLKGYAAIIITGFSSLVFFKLIGGSVNHFPLGMDITDIPSAVTIAIAAMGMGYFSTLADGCPFRQHVAAATGRSSAMFYLVGFYIGIGYYLLVTAKVLNVILALFH
;
A
#
# COMPACT_ATOMS: atom_id res chain seq x y z
N MET A 1 22.37 5.41 -12.95
CA MET A 1 21.89 6.80 -13.20
C MET A 1 20.47 6.83 -13.76
N ILE A 2 20.15 6.10 -14.84
CA ILE A 2 18.81 6.11 -15.46
C ILE A 2 17.69 5.74 -14.47
N ALA A 3 17.92 4.76 -13.58
CA ALA A 3 16.94 4.32 -12.59
C ALA A 3 16.57 5.41 -11.56
N PHE A 4 17.50 6.29 -11.17
CA PHE A 4 17.22 7.34 -10.18
C PHE A 4 16.30 8.40 -10.77
N ILE A 5 16.62 8.83 -12.00
CA ILE A 5 15.82 9.82 -12.74
C ILE A 5 14.43 9.26 -13.03
N SER A 6 14.32 7.99 -13.44
CA SER A 6 13.02 7.38 -13.69
C SER A 6 12.16 7.32 -12.42
N THR A 7 12.71 6.91 -11.27
CA THR A 7 11.95 6.89 -10.01
C THR A 7 11.51 8.28 -9.56
N LEU A 8 12.34 9.30 -9.78
CA LEU A 8 12.03 10.67 -9.39
C LEU A 8 10.92 11.27 -10.27
N VAL A 9 10.99 11.04 -11.58
CA VAL A 9 9.93 11.45 -12.52
C VAL A 9 8.61 10.74 -12.21
N ILE A 10 8.65 9.43 -11.97
CA ILE A 10 7.44 8.65 -11.62
C ILE A 10 6.85 9.15 -10.30
N GLY A 11 7.68 9.36 -9.27
CA GLY A 11 7.24 9.89 -7.98
C GLY A 11 6.59 11.27 -8.08
N LEU A 12 7.16 12.17 -8.89
CA LEU A 12 6.59 13.50 -9.13
C LEU A 12 5.22 13.42 -9.82
N VAL A 13 5.10 12.58 -10.85
CA VAL A 13 3.85 12.38 -11.59
C VAL A 13 2.77 11.78 -10.68
N LEU A 14 3.10 10.74 -9.91
CA LEU A 14 2.18 10.12 -8.96
C LEU A 14 1.75 11.09 -7.85
N GLY A 15 2.69 11.90 -7.35
CA GLY A 15 2.40 12.95 -6.37
C GLY A 15 1.42 14.00 -6.92
N TYR A 16 1.67 14.50 -8.13
CA TYR A 16 0.79 15.47 -8.79
C TYR A 16 -0.62 14.92 -9.05
N LEU A 17 -0.70 13.70 -9.59
CA LEU A 17 -1.98 13.02 -9.83
C LEU A 17 -2.73 12.74 -8.52
N GLY A 18 -2.01 12.36 -7.46
CA GLY A 18 -2.55 12.15 -6.12
C GLY A 18 -3.15 13.42 -5.52
N GLN A 19 -2.47 14.56 -5.65
CA GLN A 19 -2.97 15.87 -5.20
C GLN A 19 -4.26 16.27 -5.93
N ARG A 20 -4.31 16.10 -7.26
CA ARG A 20 -5.46 16.50 -8.08
C ARG A 20 -6.69 15.61 -7.86
N SER A 21 -6.47 14.30 -7.71
CA SER A 21 -7.56 13.31 -7.59
C SER A 21 -8.13 13.19 -6.18
N ARG A 22 -7.42 13.69 -5.16
CA ARG A 22 -7.74 13.48 -3.73
C ARG A 22 -8.06 12.02 -3.41
N PHE A 23 -7.26 11.11 -3.97
CA PHE A 23 -7.51 9.68 -3.90
C PHE A 23 -7.51 9.17 -2.45
N CYS A 24 -8.59 8.51 -2.06
CA CYS A 24 -8.73 7.86 -0.75
C CYS A 24 -9.42 6.51 -0.95
N ALA A 25 -8.69 5.41 -0.74
CA ALA A 25 -9.24 4.06 -0.91
C ALA A 25 -10.44 3.81 0.02
N VAL A 26 -10.32 4.19 1.30
CA VAL A 26 -11.38 4.06 2.31
C VAL A 26 -12.58 4.97 1.98
N GLY A 27 -12.30 6.20 1.52
CA GLY A 27 -13.33 7.15 1.12
C GLY A 27 -14.14 6.68 -0.09
N GLY A 28 -13.49 6.00 -1.04
CA GLY A 28 -14.17 5.43 -2.21
C GLY A 28 -15.25 4.42 -1.85
N PHE A 29 -14.99 3.55 -0.88
CA PHE A 29 -16.02 2.60 -0.39
C PHE A 29 -17.15 3.33 0.35
N ARG A 30 -16.82 4.26 1.25
CA ARG A 30 -17.83 5.02 2.00
C ARG A 30 -18.75 5.83 1.07
N ASP A 31 -18.17 6.55 0.11
CA ASP A 31 -18.91 7.43 -0.79
C ASP A 31 -19.75 6.62 -1.79
N PHE A 32 -19.31 5.40 -2.14
CA PHE A 32 -20.11 4.46 -2.92
C PHE A 32 -21.36 4.00 -2.16
N PHE A 33 -21.24 3.66 -0.87
CA PHE A 33 -22.39 3.23 -0.07
C PHE A 33 -23.34 4.38 0.29
N LEU A 34 -22.81 5.56 0.66
CA LEU A 34 -23.62 6.66 1.19
C LEU A 34 -24.16 7.59 0.09
N ILE A 35 -23.30 7.97 -0.87
CA ILE A 35 -23.59 9.00 -1.88
C ILE A 35 -23.85 8.36 -3.26
N ARG A 36 -23.51 7.08 -3.43
CA ARG A 36 -23.52 6.35 -4.70
C ARG A 36 -22.64 6.99 -5.78
N ASP A 37 -21.58 7.69 -5.38
CA ASP A 37 -20.59 8.22 -6.33
C ASP A 37 -19.47 7.19 -6.56
N ALA A 38 -19.48 6.57 -7.74
CA ALA A 38 -18.48 5.57 -8.13
C ALA A 38 -17.20 6.17 -8.75
N ARG A 39 -17.03 7.51 -8.80
CA ARG A 39 -15.85 8.12 -9.44
C ARG A 39 -14.54 7.71 -8.80
N LEU A 40 -14.44 7.71 -7.47
CA LEU A 40 -13.26 7.27 -6.74
C LEU A 40 -13.04 5.76 -6.85
N LEU A 41 -14.13 4.98 -6.85
CA LEU A 41 -14.10 3.52 -6.99
C LEU A 41 -13.55 3.10 -8.37
N LYS A 42 -13.95 3.81 -9.44
CA LYS A 42 -13.41 3.62 -10.79
C LYS A 42 -11.90 3.87 -10.85
N GLY A 43 -11.40 4.88 -10.13
CA GLY A 43 -9.96 5.13 -10.01
C GLY A 43 -9.23 3.97 -9.32
N TYR A 44 -9.80 3.41 -8.25
CA TYR A 44 -9.25 2.24 -7.57
C TYR A 44 -9.23 1.00 -8.47
N ALA A 45 -10.33 0.73 -9.18
CA ALA A 45 -10.40 -0.36 -10.14
C ALA A 45 -9.38 -0.20 -11.28
N ALA A 46 -9.17 1.03 -11.76
CA ALA A 46 -8.17 1.31 -12.79
C ALA A 46 -6.75 0.97 -12.32
N ILE A 47 -6.39 1.25 -11.06
CA ILE A 47 -5.07 0.90 -10.50
C ILE A 47 -4.88 -0.63 -10.45
N ILE A 48 -5.91 -1.38 -10.04
CA ILE A 48 -5.84 -2.85 -10.01
C ILE A 48 -5.67 -3.42 -11.41
N ILE A 49 -6.49 -2.97 -12.36
CA ILE A 49 -6.47 -3.46 -13.75
C ILE A 49 -5.14 -3.12 -14.42
N THR A 50 -4.65 -1.88 -14.25
CA THR A 50 -3.36 -1.45 -14.83
C THR A 50 -2.18 -2.15 -14.17
N GLY A 51 -2.22 -2.39 -12.86
CA GLY A 51 -1.23 -3.21 -12.16
C GLY A 51 -1.17 -4.62 -12.73
N PHE A 52 -2.32 -5.30 -12.83
CA PHE A 52 -2.41 -6.65 -13.38
C PHE A 52 -1.96 -6.71 -14.84
N SER A 53 -2.42 -5.78 -15.69
CA SER A 53 -2.04 -5.75 -17.10
C SER A 53 -0.55 -5.45 -17.28
N SER A 54 0.03 -4.57 -16.45
CA SER A 54 1.47 -4.30 -16.48
C SER A 54 2.29 -5.55 -16.16
N LEU A 55 1.88 -6.36 -15.19
CA LEU A 55 2.54 -7.61 -14.83
C LEU A 55 2.49 -8.64 -15.96
N VAL A 56 1.32 -8.80 -16.58
CA VAL A 56 1.16 -9.69 -17.75
C VAL A 56 2.03 -9.22 -18.91
N PHE A 57 2.06 -7.91 -19.17
CA PHE A 57 2.87 -7.30 -20.23
C PHE A 57 4.37 -7.50 -20.01
N PHE A 58 4.87 -7.29 -18.79
CA PHE A 58 6.28 -7.54 -18.46
C PHE A 58 6.67 -9.02 -18.61
N LYS A 59 5.77 -9.94 -18.26
CA LYS A 59 5.98 -11.39 -18.44
C LYS A 59 6.05 -11.78 -19.92
N LEU A 60 5.27 -11.13 -20.80
CA LEU A 60 5.27 -11.39 -22.24
C LEU A 60 6.53 -10.86 -22.95
N ILE A 61 7.15 -9.80 -22.43
CA ILE A 61 8.38 -9.21 -23.00
C ILE A 61 9.65 -9.98 -22.59
N GLY A 62 9.52 -11.06 -21.82
CA GLY A 62 10.66 -11.86 -21.36
C GLY A 62 11.45 -11.22 -20.23
N GLY A 63 10.92 -10.14 -19.62
CA GLY A 63 11.46 -9.58 -18.40
C GLY A 63 11.10 -10.46 -17.21
N SER A 64 12.03 -11.31 -16.77
CA SER A 64 11.81 -12.12 -15.58
C SER A 64 11.93 -11.25 -14.33
N VAL A 65 10.80 -10.72 -13.85
CA VAL A 65 10.71 -10.13 -12.51
C VAL A 65 10.67 -11.31 -11.53
N ASN A 66 11.84 -11.89 -11.25
CA ASN A 66 11.98 -13.15 -10.50
C ASN A 66 11.37 -13.13 -9.09
N HIS A 67 10.93 -11.98 -8.56
CA HIS A 67 10.45 -11.83 -7.17
C HIS A 67 9.18 -10.95 -7.09
N PHE A 68 8.27 -11.02 -8.06
CA PHE A 68 6.94 -10.42 -7.86
C PHE A 68 5.97 -11.51 -7.38
N PRO A 69 5.75 -11.65 -6.06
CA PRO A 69 4.78 -12.62 -5.56
C PRO A 69 3.42 -12.18 -6.07
N LEU A 70 2.83 -12.95 -6.99
CA LEU A 70 1.49 -12.70 -7.52
C LEU A 70 0.38 -12.87 -6.46
N GLY A 71 0.72 -12.87 -5.17
CA GLY A 71 -0.18 -13.28 -4.09
C GLY A 71 -0.68 -14.73 -4.28
N MET A 72 -0.08 -15.50 -5.19
CA MET A 72 -0.44 -16.90 -5.48
C MET A 72 0.53 -17.89 -4.82
N ASP A 73 1.58 -17.40 -4.16
CA ASP A 73 2.55 -18.19 -3.39
C ASP A 73 2.12 -18.30 -1.90
N ILE A 74 0.81 -18.16 -1.62
CA ILE A 74 0.24 -18.47 -0.30
C ILE A 74 0.06 -19.98 -0.23
N THR A 75 1.17 -20.71 -0.17
CA THR A 75 1.15 -22.17 -0.10
C THR A 75 0.81 -22.68 1.31
N ASP A 76 1.00 -21.84 2.34
CA ASP A 76 0.84 -22.23 3.74
C ASP A 76 -0.35 -21.54 4.42
N ILE A 77 -1.28 -22.34 4.95
CA ILE A 77 -2.43 -21.90 5.76
C ILE A 77 -2.04 -20.90 6.88
N PRO A 78 -0.96 -21.10 7.67
CA PRO A 78 -0.58 -20.13 8.71
C PRO A 78 -0.19 -18.75 8.16
N SER A 79 0.43 -18.69 6.97
CA SER A 79 0.81 -17.43 6.34
C SER A 79 -0.42 -16.62 5.90
N ALA A 80 -1.45 -17.28 5.38
CA ALA A 80 -2.70 -16.65 4.99
C ALA A 80 -3.44 -16.02 6.19
N VAL A 81 -3.45 -16.71 7.34
CA VAL A 81 -4.11 -16.20 8.56
C VAL A 81 -3.39 -14.95 9.09
N THR A 82 -2.06 -14.94 9.12
CA THR A 82 -1.30 -13.76 9.57
C THR A 82 -1.53 -12.54 8.67
N ILE A 83 -1.59 -12.73 7.35
CA ILE A 83 -1.90 -11.66 6.39
C ILE A 83 -3.32 -11.14 6.60
N ALA A 84 -4.29 -12.02 6.81
CA ALA A 84 -5.68 -11.62 7.05
C ALA A 84 -5.83 -10.79 8.34
N ILE A 85 -5.19 -11.22 9.44
CA ILE A 85 -5.19 -10.49 10.71
C ILE A 85 -4.48 -9.13 10.54
N ALA A 86 -3.33 -9.10 9.88
CA ALA A 86 -2.59 -7.86 9.62
C ALA A 86 -3.38 -6.88 8.74
N ALA A 87 -4.05 -7.38 7.71
CA ALA A 87 -4.89 -6.58 6.82
C ALA A 87 -6.11 -5.99 7.56
N MET A 88 -6.77 -6.78 8.42
CA MET A 88 -7.86 -6.29 9.27
C MET A 88 -7.36 -5.23 10.25
N GLY A 89 -6.23 -5.46 10.91
CA GLY A 89 -5.62 -4.50 11.84
C GLY A 89 -5.26 -3.19 11.16
N MET A 90 -4.56 -3.26 10.02
CA MET A 90 -4.24 -2.07 9.19
C MET A 90 -5.51 -1.33 8.75
N GLY A 91 -6.54 -2.05 8.32
CA GLY A 91 -7.83 -1.45 7.96
C GLY A 91 -8.48 -0.70 9.12
N TYR A 92 -8.47 -1.30 10.32
CA TYR A 92 -9.04 -0.70 11.52
C TYR A 92 -8.29 0.57 11.97
N PHE A 93 -6.95 0.54 12.01
CA PHE A 93 -6.17 1.74 12.36
C PHE A 93 -6.23 2.82 11.27
N SER A 94 -6.37 2.44 10.00
CA SER A 94 -6.49 3.38 8.89
C SER A 94 -7.83 4.13 8.90
N THR A 95 -8.93 3.52 9.35
CA THR A 95 -10.21 4.21 9.51
C THR A 95 -10.19 5.16 10.70
N LEU A 96 -9.55 4.78 11.81
CA LEU A 96 -9.36 5.65 12.99
C LEU A 96 -8.52 6.90 12.68
N ALA A 97 -7.51 6.78 11.82
CA ALA A 97 -6.64 7.89 11.41
C ALA A 97 -7.21 8.76 10.25
N ASP A 98 -8.47 8.55 9.87
CA ASP A 98 -9.19 9.28 8.82
C ASP A 98 -8.42 9.36 7.48
N GLY A 99 -7.74 8.28 7.11
CA GLY A 99 -7.03 8.21 5.83
C GLY A 99 -6.21 6.95 5.58
N CYS A 100 -5.91 6.70 4.30
CA CYS A 100 -4.94 5.70 3.87
C CYS A 100 -3.52 6.29 3.88
N PRO A 101 -2.46 5.45 3.97
CA PRO A 101 -1.08 5.93 4.00
C PRO A 101 -0.76 6.84 2.82
N PHE A 102 -1.27 6.52 1.63
CA PHE A 102 -1.07 7.34 0.42
C PHE A 102 -1.64 8.76 0.56
N ARG A 103 -2.87 8.90 1.08
CA ARG A 103 -3.48 10.22 1.30
C ARG A 103 -2.72 11.03 2.33
N GLN A 104 -2.17 10.40 3.36
CA GLN A 104 -1.39 11.08 4.40
C GLN A 104 -0.05 11.60 3.85
N HIS A 105 0.58 10.89 2.91
CA HIS A 105 1.76 11.37 2.19
C HIS A 105 1.46 12.62 1.36
N VAL A 106 0.34 12.61 0.62
CA VAL A 106 -0.10 13.77 -0.18
C VAL A 106 -0.49 14.95 0.72
N ALA A 107 -1.20 14.69 1.82
CA ALA A 107 -1.61 15.71 2.77
C ALA A 107 -0.43 16.38 3.49
N ALA A 108 0.59 15.59 3.85
CA ALA A 108 1.84 16.10 4.40
C ALA A 108 2.56 17.00 3.39
N ALA A 109 2.59 16.62 2.10
CA ALA A 109 3.17 17.45 1.05
C ALA A 109 2.44 18.78 0.84
N THR A 110 1.13 18.86 1.16
CA THR A 110 0.36 20.11 1.13
C THR A 110 0.52 20.98 2.40
N GLY A 111 1.34 20.56 3.38
CA GLY A 111 1.64 21.33 4.59
C GLY A 111 0.72 21.11 5.78
N ARG A 112 -0.07 20.02 5.81
CA ARG A 112 -0.91 19.70 6.97
C ARG A 112 -0.07 19.11 8.11
N SER A 113 0.01 19.80 9.24
CA SER A 113 0.77 19.38 10.42
C SER A 113 0.30 18.04 11.01
N SER A 114 -1.01 17.81 11.07
CA SER A 114 -1.58 16.53 11.55
C SER A 114 -1.15 15.32 10.72
N ALA A 115 -1.03 15.49 9.40
CA ALA A 115 -0.56 14.43 8.50
C ALA A 115 0.94 14.14 8.69
N MET A 116 1.74 15.17 9.01
CA MET A 116 3.17 14.99 9.31
C MET A 116 3.38 14.14 10.57
N PHE A 117 2.64 14.41 11.66
CA PHE A 117 2.72 13.59 12.87
C PHE A 117 2.29 12.13 12.63
N TYR A 118 1.25 11.92 11.82
CA TYR A 118 0.84 10.58 11.42
C TYR A 118 1.96 9.84 10.67
N LEU A 119 2.64 10.48 9.72
CA LEU A 119 3.74 9.87 8.97
C LEU A 119 4.92 9.53 9.87
N VAL A 120 5.28 10.40 10.80
CA VAL A 120 6.35 10.12 11.78
C VAL A 120 6.02 8.85 12.57
N GLY A 121 4.79 8.74 13.10
CA GLY A 121 4.33 7.54 13.79
C GLY A 121 4.35 6.29 12.89
N PHE A 122 3.93 6.42 11.64
CA PHE A 122 3.94 5.33 10.66
C PHE A 122 5.36 4.82 10.37
N TYR A 123 6.34 5.73 10.18
CA TYR A 123 7.73 5.35 9.96
C TYR A 123 8.39 4.74 11.20
N ILE A 124 8.10 5.25 12.40
CA ILE A 124 8.56 4.65 13.65
C ILE A 124 7.97 3.23 13.80
N GLY A 125 6.69 3.05 13.47
CA GLY A 125 6.03 1.74 13.48
C GLY A 125 6.67 0.74 12.51
N ILE A 126 7.02 1.17 11.29
CA ILE A 126 7.76 0.34 10.33
C ILE A 126 9.14 -0.03 10.90
N GLY A 127 9.87 0.92 11.46
CA GLY A 127 11.18 0.68 12.08
C GLY A 127 11.09 -0.33 13.22
N TYR A 128 10.11 -0.18 14.11
CA TYR A 128 9.86 -1.12 15.20
C TYR A 128 9.52 -2.52 14.69
N TYR A 129 8.63 -2.64 13.70
CA TYR A 129 8.25 -3.92 13.11
C TYR A 129 9.45 -4.66 12.52
N LEU A 130 10.29 -3.96 11.74
CA LEU A 130 11.48 -4.55 11.11
C LEU A 130 12.55 -4.95 12.14
N LEU A 131 12.76 -4.17 13.20
CA LEU A 131 13.81 -4.44 14.18
C LEU A 131 13.40 -5.48 15.23
N VAL A 132 12.14 -5.46 15.66
CA VAL A 132 11.66 -6.26 16.80
C VAL A 132 10.79 -7.41 16.31
N THR A 133 9.69 -7.12 15.62
CA THR A 133 8.70 -8.15 15.26
C THR A 133 9.25 -9.14 14.25
N ALA A 134 10.00 -8.70 13.23
CA ALA A 134 10.58 -9.61 12.26
C ALA A 134 11.62 -10.56 12.88
N LYS A 135 12.45 -10.09 13.81
CA LYS A 135 13.39 -10.95 14.55
C LYS A 135 12.67 -11.93 15.46
N VAL A 136 11.68 -11.45 16.23
CA VAL A 136 10.90 -12.28 17.14
C VAL A 136 10.10 -13.34 16.37
N LEU A 137 9.52 -12.98 15.22
CA LEU A 137 8.79 -13.93 14.37
C LEU A 137 9.71 -15.03 13.82
N ASN A 138 10.91 -14.67 13.36
CA ASN A 138 11.90 -15.68 12.91
C ASN A 138 12.36 -16.60 14.05
N VAL A 139 12.52 -16.07 15.27
CA VAL A 139 12.86 -16.88 16.44
C VAL A 139 11.72 -17.83 16.81
N ILE A 140 10.46 -17.39 16.74
CA ILE A 140 9.29 -18.23 17.01
C ILE A 140 9.12 -19.31 15.91
N LEU A 141 9.30 -18.95 14.65
CA LEU A 141 9.25 -19.89 13.52
C LEU A 141 10.35 -20.96 13.60
N ALA A 142 11.56 -20.58 14.05
CA ALA A 142 12.66 -21.52 14.29
C ALA A 142 12.46 -22.43 15.52
N LEU A 143 11.54 -22.09 16.41
CA LEU A 143 11.21 -22.88 17.61
C LEU A 143 10.05 -23.85 17.36
N PHE A 144 9.26 -23.62 16.31
CA PHE A 144 8.13 -24.46 15.90
C PHE A 144 8.51 -25.52 14.84
N HIS A 145 9.77 -25.50 14.38
CA HIS A 145 10.34 -26.42 13.39
C HIS A 145 11.47 -27.25 14.01
#